data_AF-A0AAE3M379-F1
#
_entry.id   AF-A0AAE3M379-F1
#
_cell.length_a   1.000
_cell.length_b   1.000
_cell.length_c   1.000
_cell.angle_alpha   90.00
_cell.angle_beta   90.00
_cell.angle_gamma   90.00
#
_symmetry.space_group_name_H-M   'P 1'
#
loop_
_entity.id
_entity.type
_entity.pdbx_description
1 polymer ?
#
loop_
_entity_poly.entity_id
_entity_poly.type
_entity_poly.pdbx_seq_one_letter_code
_entity_poly.pdbx_strand_id
1 'polypeptide(L)'
;MKKLINIIVLFVLVSCSVSSNKNSNKELKEEPMADLILVEDSVLENTESKISEDGECIFNQLTQTDEFLKGIGELSTYEWDSIEKVATIILESNDTLLIKRGGCNFYSVSADFILRHDTLDYSQWENVFNKVLWISGLLSSDFAYKELKNEIDSSSIKINGDYVYFSNEYLQDNNYELYRTIEKEKTSIVLSHYIY
;
A
#
# COMPACT_ATOMS: atom_id res chain seq x y z
N MET A 1 -45.56 -3.45 29.03
CA MET A 1 -45.60 -4.93 28.88
C MET A 1 -44.46 -5.35 27.97
N LYS A 2 -43.43 -5.96 28.56
CA LYS A 2 -42.23 -6.45 27.87
C LYS A 2 -42.61 -7.68 27.04
N LYS A 3 -42.40 -7.67 25.72
CA LYS A 3 -42.46 -8.88 24.90
C LYS A 3 -41.04 -9.34 24.56
N LEU A 4 -40.85 -10.62 24.84
CA LEU A 4 -39.62 -11.36 24.80
C LEU A 4 -39.11 -11.61 23.38
N ILE A 5 -37.78 -11.67 23.34
CA ILE A 5 -36.87 -12.19 22.33
C ILE A 5 -37.34 -13.52 21.71
N ASN A 6 -37.15 -13.66 20.39
CA ASN A 6 -36.83 -14.95 19.77
C ASN A 6 -35.77 -14.70 18.69
N ILE A 7 -34.52 -15.02 19.04
CA ILE A 7 -33.36 -15.10 18.16
C ILE A 7 -33.33 -16.54 17.62
N ILE A 8 -33.46 -16.71 16.30
CA ILE A 8 -33.21 -17.98 15.62
C ILE A 8 -31.87 -17.83 14.90
N VAL A 9 -30.82 -18.40 15.49
CA VAL A 9 -29.51 -18.57 14.84
C VAL A 9 -29.53 -19.91 14.12
N LEU A 10 -29.47 -19.89 12.80
CA LEU A 10 -29.29 -21.08 11.98
C LEU A 10 -27.81 -21.15 11.55
N PHE A 11 -27.02 -21.95 12.25
CA PHE A 11 -25.68 -22.34 11.82
C PHE A 11 -25.80 -23.40 10.73
N VAL A 12 -25.47 -23.05 9.49
CA VAL A 12 -25.26 -24.02 8.41
C VAL A 12 -23.76 -24.13 8.18
N LEU A 13 -23.17 -25.18 8.75
CA LEU A 13 -21.81 -25.63 8.45
C LEU A 13 -21.87 -26.47 7.17
N VAL A 14 -21.41 -25.92 6.05
CA VAL A 14 -21.05 -26.71 4.87
C VAL A 14 -19.53 -26.83 4.83
N SER A 15 -19.04 -27.96 5.34
CA SER A 15 -17.69 -28.44 5.07
C SER A 15 -17.66 -29.07 3.67
N CYS A 16 -16.88 -28.53 2.75
CA CYS A 16 -16.45 -29.25 1.56
C CYS A 16 -14.95 -29.52 1.64
N SER A 17 -14.65 -30.78 1.42
CA SER A 17 -13.43 -31.53 1.63
C SER A 17 -12.32 -31.23 0.62
N VAL A 18 -11.10 -31.19 1.16
CA VAL A 18 -9.82 -31.33 0.47
C VAL A 18 -9.78 -32.60 -0.38
N SER A 19 -9.46 -32.46 -1.66
CA SER A 19 -9.07 -33.55 -2.56
C SER A 19 -7.58 -33.42 -2.87
N SER A 20 -6.77 -34.18 -2.13
CA SER A 20 -5.36 -34.43 -2.44
C SER A 20 -5.29 -35.43 -3.59
N ASN A 21 -4.63 -35.07 -4.69
CA ASN A 21 -4.26 -36.02 -5.73
C ASN A 21 -2.72 -36.13 -5.79
N LYS A 22 -2.20 -37.26 -5.29
CA LYS A 22 -0.84 -37.74 -5.51
C LYS A 22 -0.85 -38.68 -6.70
N ASN A 23 0.05 -38.45 -7.66
CA ASN A 23 0.98 -39.44 -8.25
C ASN A 23 1.36 -39.04 -9.69
N SER A 24 2.66 -38.86 -9.95
CA SER A 24 3.43 -39.97 -10.53
C SER A 24 4.90 -39.55 -10.70
N ASN A 25 5.78 -40.36 -10.09
CA ASN A 25 7.18 -40.49 -10.45
C ASN A 25 7.33 -40.83 -11.94
N LYS A 26 8.45 -40.39 -12.53
CA LYS A 26 9.15 -41.17 -13.57
C LYS A 26 10.66 -40.94 -13.47
N GLU A 27 11.35 -42.00 -13.02
CA GLU A 27 12.79 -42.26 -13.12
C GLU A 27 13.31 -42.11 -14.56
N LEU A 28 14.44 -41.44 -14.76
CA LEU A 28 15.84 -41.91 -14.71
C LEU A 28 16.30 -42.62 -15.99
N LYS A 29 17.31 -42.03 -16.64
CA LYS A 29 18.31 -42.72 -17.47
C LYS A 29 19.67 -42.06 -17.23
N GLU A 30 20.50 -42.73 -16.43
CA GLU A 30 21.98 -42.70 -16.48
C GLU A 30 22.43 -43.62 -17.65
N GLU A 31 23.62 -43.58 -18.27
CA GLU A 31 25.02 -43.21 -17.95
C GLU A 31 25.80 -43.28 -19.33
N PRO A 32 27.15 -43.21 -19.50
CA PRO A 32 28.26 -42.81 -18.61
C PRO A 32 29.41 -41.94 -19.24
N MET A 33 30.26 -41.41 -18.34
CA MET A 33 31.75 -41.23 -18.39
C MET A 33 32.43 -40.50 -19.57
N ALA A 34 33.52 -39.73 -19.43
CA ALA A 34 34.36 -39.22 -18.36
C ALA A 34 35.31 -38.18 -19.02
N ASP A 35 35.79 -37.17 -18.28
CA ASP A 35 37.23 -37.02 -18.04
C ASP A 35 37.50 -35.92 -16.98
N LEU A 36 38.48 -36.20 -16.12
CA LEU A 36 39.06 -35.30 -15.13
C LEU A 36 40.02 -34.32 -15.81
N ILE A 37 39.99 -33.02 -15.48
CA ILE A 37 41.22 -32.23 -15.24
C ILE A 37 41.01 -31.27 -14.07
N LEU A 38 42.02 -31.27 -13.19
CA LEU A 38 42.23 -30.56 -11.93
C LEU A 38 42.70 -29.11 -12.13
N VAL A 39 42.30 -28.25 -11.17
CA VAL A 39 43.02 -27.08 -10.61
C VAL A 39 43.14 -25.84 -11.51
N GLU A 40 42.55 -24.71 -11.08
CA GLU A 40 43.33 -23.61 -10.46
C GLU A 40 42.40 -22.56 -9.81
N ASP A 41 42.84 -22.11 -8.63
CA ASP A 41 42.25 -21.10 -7.75
C ASP A 41 42.33 -19.71 -8.40
N SER A 42 41.21 -19.00 -8.56
CA SER A 42 41.25 -17.54 -8.77
C SER A 42 39.92 -16.85 -8.44
N VAL A 43 39.96 -16.06 -7.37
CA VAL A 43 39.36 -14.74 -7.21
C VAL A 43 37.84 -14.65 -7.39
N LEU A 44 37.12 -14.90 -6.29
CA LEU A 44 35.77 -14.37 -6.09
C LEU A 44 35.89 -12.91 -5.61
N GLU A 45 36.20 -11.99 -6.53
CA GLU A 45 36.05 -10.56 -6.29
C GLU A 45 34.63 -10.12 -6.62
N ASN A 46 33.97 -9.59 -5.59
CA ASN A 46 32.92 -8.59 -5.62
C ASN A 46 32.00 -8.59 -6.85
N THR A 47 30.86 -9.27 -6.69
CA THR A 47 29.62 -8.73 -7.27
C THR A 47 29.23 -7.49 -6.46
N GLU A 48 30.02 -6.42 -6.62
CA GLU A 48 29.53 -5.07 -6.40
C GLU A 48 28.35 -4.91 -7.35
N SER A 49 27.16 -5.00 -6.77
CA SER A 49 25.97 -4.42 -7.35
C SER A 49 26.36 -3.05 -7.86
N LYS A 50 26.28 -2.85 -9.18
CA LYS A 50 26.34 -1.53 -9.80
C LYS A 50 25.14 -0.74 -9.31
N ILE A 51 25.25 -0.22 -8.10
CA ILE A 51 24.55 0.98 -7.67
C ILE A 51 25.15 2.05 -8.58
N SER A 52 24.37 2.42 -9.59
CA SER A 52 24.69 3.52 -10.49
C SER A 52 25.17 4.72 -9.68
N GLU A 53 26.32 5.26 -10.07
CA GLU A 53 26.87 6.52 -9.56
C GLU A 53 25.76 7.57 -9.45
N ASP A 54 25.69 8.13 -8.24
CA ASP A 54 24.77 9.14 -7.76
C ASP A 54 24.50 10.26 -8.77
N GLY A 55 23.25 10.34 -9.24
CA GLY A 55 22.59 11.63 -9.18
C GLY A 55 22.32 11.91 -7.71
N GLU A 56 22.81 13.04 -7.19
CA GLU A 56 22.84 13.40 -5.76
C GLU A 56 21.46 13.27 -5.07
N CYS A 57 21.12 12.07 -4.59
CA CYS A 57 19.94 11.91 -3.74
C CYS A 57 20.26 12.45 -2.35
N ILE A 58 19.53 13.48 -1.94
CA ILE A 58 19.63 14.09 -0.61
C ILE A 58 19.16 13.08 0.45
N PHE A 59 18.15 12.28 0.13
CA PHE A 59 17.62 11.25 1.01
C PHE A 59 18.19 9.86 0.69
N ASN A 60 18.62 9.15 1.72
CA ASN A 60 19.16 7.79 1.60
C ASN A 60 18.04 6.81 1.17
N GLN A 61 18.18 6.24 -0.03
CA GLN A 61 17.20 5.29 -0.58
C GLN A 61 17.23 3.91 0.11
N LEU A 62 18.34 3.56 0.78
CA LEU A 62 18.50 2.28 1.46
C LEU A 62 17.66 2.20 2.74
N THR A 63 17.38 3.34 3.38
CA THR A 63 16.55 3.42 4.59
C THR A 63 15.06 3.52 4.29
N GLN A 64 14.69 3.59 3.00
CA GLN A 64 13.29 3.67 2.56
C GLN A 64 12.78 2.25 2.28
N THR A 65 12.32 1.61 3.34
CA THR A 65 11.80 0.23 3.36
C THR A 65 10.33 0.19 3.75
N ASP A 66 9.74 -1.00 3.69
CA ASP A 66 8.35 -1.29 4.05
C ASP A 66 8.10 -1.41 5.57
N GLU A 67 9.09 -1.09 6.41
CA GLU A 67 8.99 -1.29 7.86
C GLU A 67 7.83 -0.53 8.51
N PHE A 68 7.45 0.63 7.96
CA PHE A 68 6.33 1.43 8.44
C PHE A 68 4.96 0.77 8.24
N LEU A 69 4.87 -0.25 7.40
CA LEU A 69 3.65 -1.04 7.17
C LEU A 69 3.58 -2.26 8.10
N LYS A 70 4.72 -2.68 8.65
CA LYS A 70 4.81 -3.89 9.47
C LYS A 70 4.05 -3.69 10.78
N GLY A 71 3.23 -4.69 11.12
CA GLY A 71 2.43 -4.67 12.34
C GLY A 71 1.07 -3.99 12.20
N ILE A 72 0.75 -3.38 11.05
CA ILE A 72 -0.59 -2.87 10.75
C ILE A 72 -1.39 -4.01 10.12
N GLY A 73 -2.32 -4.59 10.89
CA GLY A 73 -3.06 -5.80 10.49
C GLY A 73 -3.84 -5.62 9.18
N GLU A 74 -4.46 -4.46 9.03
CA GLU A 74 -5.27 -4.05 7.88
C GLU A 74 -4.46 -3.93 6.58
N LEU A 75 -3.15 -3.74 6.69
CA LEU A 75 -2.25 -3.60 5.55
C LEU A 75 -1.40 -4.85 5.32
N SER A 76 -1.52 -5.89 6.16
CA SER A 76 -0.59 -7.03 6.23
C SER A 76 -0.41 -7.86 4.95
N THR A 77 -1.33 -7.75 3.98
CA THR A 77 -1.27 -8.48 2.70
C THR A 77 -0.63 -7.68 1.57
N TYR A 78 0.20 -6.70 1.90
CA TYR A 78 0.86 -5.85 0.91
C TYR A 78 1.96 -6.59 0.13
N GLU A 79 2.17 -6.18 -1.12
CA GLU A 79 3.35 -6.49 -1.92
C GLU A 79 4.21 -5.24 -2.04
N TRP A 80 5.51 -5.35 -1.75
CA TRP A 80 6.44 -4.21 -1.77
C TRP A 80 7.34 -4.23 -3.02
N ASP A 81 7.28 -3.15 -3.79
CA ASP A 81 8.23 -2.86 -4.86
C ASP A 81 9.38 -2.00 -4.30
N SER A 82 10.55 -2.61 -4.14
CA SER A 82 11.73 -1.95 -3.59
C SER A 82 12.38 -0.93 -4.55
N ILE A 83 12.07 -0.99 -5.84
CA ILE A 83 12.59 -0.08 -6.86
C ILE A 83 11.72 1.18 -6.87
N GLU A 84 10.41 1.02 -6.99
CA GLU A 84 9.47 2.15 -7.04
C GLU A 84 9.15 2.73 -5.65
N LYS A 85 9.51 2.01 -4.59
CA LYS A 85 9.20 2.32 -3.17
C LYS A 85 7.70 2.39 -2.91
N VAL A 86 6.97 1.45 -3.50
CA VAL A 86 5.50 1.39 -3.44
C VAL A 86 5.05 0.07 -2.85
N ALA A 87 4.16 0.14 -1.87
CA ALA A 87 3.38 -0.99 -1.42
C ALA A 87 2.04 -1.05 -2.17
N THR A 88 1.69 -2.23 -2.68
CA THR A 88 0.41 -2.50 -3.31
C THR A 88 -0.43 -3.37 -2.37
N ILE A 89 -1.63 -2.90 -2.02
CA ILE A 89 -2.57 -3.61 -1.15
C ILE A 89 -3.87 -3.84 -1.93
N ILE A 90 -4.32 -5.09 -1.97
CA ILE A 90 -5.64 -5.44 -2.48
C ILE A 90 -6.64 -5.36 -1.33
N LEU A 91 -7.61 -4.45 -1.44
CA LEU A 91 -8.66 -4.26 -0.45
C LEU A 91 -9.73 -5.37 -0.60
N GLU A 92 -10.57 -5.56 0.43
CA GLU A 92 -11.62 -6.58 0.42
C GLU A 92 -12.60 -6.45 -0.76
N SER A 93 -12.81 -5.23 -1.26
CA SER A 93 -13.63 -4.94 -2.44
C SER A 93 -12.96 -5.33 -3.77
N ASN A 94 -11.73 -5.87 -3.75
CA ASN A 94 -10.87 -6.05 -4.92
C ASN A 94 -10.46 -4.72 -5.58
N ASP A 95 -10.48 -3.63 -4.80
CA ASP A 95 -9.85 -2.36 -5.14
C ASP A 95 -8.39 -2.36 -4.72
N THR A 96 -7.65 -1.33 -5.13
CA THR A 96 -6.22 -1.22 -4.83
C THR A 96 -5.94 0.01 -3.98
N LEU A 97 -5.07 -0.15 -2.99
CA LEU A 97 -4.42 0.94 -2.28
C LEU A 97 -2.93 0.86 -2.57
N LEU A 98 -2.38 1.96 -3.12
CA LEU A 98 -0.94 2.13 -3.32
C LEU A 98 -0.42 3.07 -2.24
N ILE A 99 0.63 2.66 -1.54
CA ILE A 99 1.29 3.49 -0.54
C ILE A 99 2.74 3.70 -0.95
N LYS A 100 3.11 4.94 -1.22
CA LYS A 100 4.51 5.31 -1.52
C LYS A 100 5.08 6.05 -0.32
N ARG A 101 6.32 5.73 0.03
CA ARG A 101 7.05 6.41 1.10
C ARG A 101 8.51 6.52 0.76
N GLY A 102 9.01 7.75 0.65
CA GLY A 102 10.37 8.02 0.26
C GLY A 102 10.52 9.14 -0.74
N GLY A 103 11.64 9.15 -1.45
CA GLY A 103 12.00 10.17 -2.44
C GLY A 103 13.49 10.48 -2.40
N CYS A 104 13.99 11.13 -3.46
CA CYS A 104 15.41 11.37 -3.69
C CYS A 104 15.82 12.80 -3.31
N ASN A 105 15.17 13.80 -3.92
CA ASN A 105 15.44 15.22 -3.66
C ASN A 105 14.54 15.83 -2.57
N PHE A 106 13.39 15.22 -2.33
CA PHE A 106 12.42 15.57 -1.31
C PHE A 106 11.86 14.27 -0.74
N TYR A 107 11.51 14.26 0.54
CA TYR A 107 10.81 13.14 1.14
C TYR A 107 9.32 13.31 0.90
N SER A 108 8.65 12.23 0.50
CA SER A 108 7.21 12.23 0.24
C SER A 108 6.55 10.98 0.81
N VAL A 109 5.29 11.13 1.19
CA VAL A 109 4.41 10.00 1.49
C VAL A 109 3.13 10.19 0.70
N SER A 110 2.63 9.13 0.07
CA SER A 110 1.33 9.15 -0.59
C SER A 110 0.56 7.86 -0.35
N ALA A 111 -0.77 8.00 -0.31
CA ALA A 111 -1.74 6.93 -0.33
C ALA A 111 -2.71 7.20 -1.49
N ASP A 112 -2.74 6.31 -2.49
CA ASP A 112 -3.62 6.37 -3.65
C ASP A 112 -4.58 5.19 -3.65
N PHE A 113 -5.86 5.47 -3.48
CA PHE A 113 -6.92 4.50 -3.65
C PHE A 113 -7.36 4.45 -5.10
N ILE A 114 -7.28 3.27 -5.71
CA ILE A 114 -7.82 2.99 -7.05
C ILE A 114 -9.05 2.12 -6.90
N LEU A 115 -10.22 2.75 -7.03
CA LEU A 115 -11.53 2.18 -6.73
C LEU A 115 -12.30 1.88 -8.01
N ARG A 116 -12.48 0.61 -8.32
CA ARG A 116 -13.22 0.10 -9.50
C ARG A 116 -14.46 -0.69 -9.11
N HIS A 117 -14.47 -1.26 -7.91
CA HIS A 117 -15.50 -2.16 -7.41
C HIS A 117 -16.21 -1.60 -6.16
N ASP A 118 -15.64 -0.59 -5.49
CA ASP A 118 -16.34 0.14 -4.44
C ASP A 118 -17.65 0.74 -5.00
N THR A 119 -18.72 0.64 -4.21
CA THR A 119 -20.07 1.05 -4.60
C THR A 119 -20.48 2.41 -4.05
N LEU A 120 -19.62 3.02 -3.23
CA LEU A 120 -19.84 4.35 -2.67
C LEU A 120 -19.79 5.44 -3.75
N ASP A 121 -20.63 6.47 -3.60
CA ASP A 121 -20.62 7.64 -4.46
C ASP A 121 -19.51 8.61 -4.02
N TYR A 122 -18.39 8.58 -4.74
CA TYR A 122 -17.26 9.47 -4.46
C TYR A 122 -17.41 10.88 -5.01
N SER A 123 -18.53 11.22 -5.66
CA SER A 123 -18.88 12.64 -5.87
C SER A 123 -19.22 13.32 -4.53
N GLN A 124 -19.66 12.53 -3.54
CA GLN A 124 -19.81 12.97 -2.15
C GLN A 124 -18.46 13.00 -1.44
N TRP A 125 -18.03 14.19 -1.02
CA TRP A 125 -16.74 14.38 -0.35
C TRP A 125 -16.63 13.65 0.99
N GLU A 126 -17.74 13.40 1.68
CA GLU A 126 -17.76 12.60 2.91
C GLU A 126 -17.13 11.20 2.71
N ASN A 127 -17.45 10.53 1.59
CA ASN A 127 -16.88 9.22 1.28
C ASN A 127 -15.37 9.29 1.01
N VAL A 128 -14.91 10.40 0.42
CA VAL A 128 -13.48 10.66 0.21
C VAL A 128 -12.78 10.87 1.54
N PHE A 129 -13.32 11.73 2.41
CA PHE A 129 -12.76 12.00 3.73
C PHE A 129 -12.72 10.75 4.61
N ASN A 130 -13.72 9.87 4.52
CA ASN A 130 -13.69 8.61 5.25
C ASN A 130 -12.49 7.73 4.86
N LYS A 131 -12.14 7.63 3.57
CA LYS A 131 -10.94 6.88 3.13
C LYS A 131 -9.65 7.56 3.58
N VAL A 132 -9.57 8.89 3.44
CA VAL A 132 -8.42 9.72 3.85
C VAL A 132 -8.16 9.59 5.35
N LEU A 133 -9.20 9.73 6.18
CA LEU A 133 -9.10 9.59 7.63
C LEU A 133 -8.77 8.17 8.07
N TRP A 134 -9.30 7.17 7.36
CA TRP A 134 -8.95 5.78 7.63
C TRP A 134 -7.46 5.52 7.39
N ILE A 135 -6.91 5.87 6.23
CA ILE A 135 -5.49 5.59 5.93
C ILE A 135 -4.54 6.44 6.77
N SER A 136 -4.85 7.72 6.98
CA SER A 136 -4.04 8.58 7.84
C SER A 136 -4.08 8.14 9.30
N GLY A 137 -5.17 7.53 9.77
CA GLY A 137 -5.26 6.92 11.09
C GLY A 137 -4.34 5.69 11.23
N LEU A 138 -4.34 4.81 10.23
CA LEU A 138 -3.45 3.63 10.21
C LEU A 138 -1.97 4.04 10.16
N LEU A 139 -1.65 5.07 9.36
CA LEU A 139 -0.31 5.59 9.15
C LEU A 139 -0.06 6.90 9.92
N SER A 140 -0.52 6.98 11.16
CA SER A 140 -0.48 8.22 11.97
C SER A 140 0.92 8.75 12.28
N SER A 141 1.97 7.94 12.10
CA SER A 141 3.37 8.39 12.16
C SER A 141 3.79 9.18 10.92
N ASP A 142 3.15 8.91 9.79
CA ASP A 142 3.51 9.46 8.48
C ASP A 142 2.50 10.49 7.99
N PHE A 143 1.25 10.44 8.44
CA PHE A 143 0.23 11.45 8.18
C PHE A 143 -0.25 12.12 9.47
N ALA A 144 -0.47 13.42 9.39
CA ALA A 144 -0.98 14.27 10.47
C ALA A 144 -2.48 14.07 10.69
N TYR A 145 -2.87 12.87 11.12
CA TYR A 145 -4.27 12.44 11.26
C TYR A 145 -5.10 13.43 12.09
N LYS A 146 -4.55 13.96 13.19
CA LYS A 146 -5.29 14.85 14.08
C LYS A 146 -5.61 16.18 13.40
N GLU A 147 -4.64 16.75 12.70
CA GLU A 147 -4.74 17.99 11.95
C GLU A 147 -5.72 17.83 10.79
N LEU A 148 -5.58 16.75 10.00
CA LEU A 148 -6.50 16.38 8.92
C LEU A 148 -7.94 16.23 9.43
N LYS A 149 -8.13 15.46 10.50
CA LYS A 149 -9.43 15.22 11.12
C LYS A 149 -10.06 16.52 11.63
N ASN A 150 -9.28 17.34 12.32
CA ASN A 150 -9.79 18.61 12.84
C ASN A 150 -10.27 19.52 11.71
N GLU A 151 -9.51 19.67 10.62
CA GLU A 151 -9.92 20.49 9.48
C GLU A 151 -11.16 19.99 8.75
N ILE A 152 -11.28 18.66 8.59
CA ILE A 152 -12.45 18.03 7.98
C ILE A 152 -13.67 18.23 8.87
N ASP A 153 -13.57 17.94 10.17
CA ASP A 153 -14.67 18.06 11.14
C ASP A 153 -15.13 19.51 11.34
N SER A 154 -14.18 20.46 11.33
CA SER A 154 -14.48 21.89 11.47
C SER A 154 -14.97 22.54 10.17
N SER A 155 -15.05 21.77 9.07
CA SER A 155 -15.39 22.28 7.73
C SER A 155 -14.54 23.49 7.31
N SER A 156 -13.28 23.53 7.75
CA SER A 156 -12.35 24.63 7.46
C SER A 156 -11.61 24.46 6.13
N ILE A 157 -11.71 23.26 5.55
CA ILE A 157 -11.24 22.94 4.21
C ILE A 157 -12.00 23.71 3.12
N LYS A 158 -11.30 24.03 2.03
CA LYS A 158 -11.90 24.58 0.81
C LYS A 158 -11.81 23.56 -0.31
N ILE A 159 -12.92 23.32 -0.99
CA ILE A 159 -12.98 22.43 -2.14
C ILE A 159 -13.05 23.27 -3.42
N ASN A 160 -12.21 22.98 -4.40
CA ASN A 160 -12.27 23.56 -5.74
C ASN A 160 -12.20 22.46 -6.80
N GLY A 161 -13.35 22.13 -7.39
CA GLY A 161 -13.48 20.98 -8.27
C GLY A 161 -13.12 19.70 -7.53
N ASP A 162 -12.04 19.06 -7.97
CA ASP A 162 -11.56 17.78 -7.45
C ASP A 162 -10.43 17.91 -6.41
N TYR A 163 -10.05 19.14 -6.03
CA TYR A 163 -8.98 19.41 -5.07
C TYR A 163 -9.51 19.94 -3.75
N VAL A 164 -8.82 19.57 -2.66
CA VAL A 164 -9.00 20.10 -1.31
C VAL A 164 -7.81 20.97 -0.94
N TYR A 165 -8.11 22.14 -0.39
CA TYR A 165 -7.13 23.07 0.15
C TYR A 165 -7.32 23.16 1.65
N PHE A 166 -6.27 22.80 2.37
CA PHE A 166 -6.16 22.90 3.81
C PHE A 166 -5.89 24.35 4.23
N SER A 167 -6.41 24.74 5.39
CA SER A 167 -6.26 26.07 5.99
C SER A 167 -5.29 26.09 7.17
N ASN A 168 -4.98 24.92 7.72
CA ASN A 168 -4.05 24.69 8.80
C ASN A 168 -2.61 24.90 8.31
N GLU A 169 -1.88 25.74 9.03
CA GLU A 169 -0.51 26.13 8.73
C GLU A 169 0.42 24.91 8.64
N TYR A 170 0.32 23.96 9.58
CA TYR A 170 1.15 22.75 9.55
C TYR A 170 0.90 21.91 8.29
N LEU A 171 -0.36 21.72 7.89
CA LEU A 171 -0.67 20.96 6.67
C LEU A 171 -0.17 21.67 5.41
N GLN A 172 -0.25 23.01 5.38
CA GLN A 172 0.29 23.81 4.26
C GLN A 172 1.81 23.76 4.19
N ASP A 173 2.50 23.94 5.32
CA ASP A 173 3.96 23.95 5.39
C ASP A 173 4.59 22.60 5.01
N ASN A 174 3.85 21.50 5.24
CA ASN A 174 4.24 20.15 4.83
C ASN A 174 3.67 19.76 3.46
N ASN A 175 3.13 20.72 2.69
CA ASN A 175 2.63 20.52 1.33
C ASN A 175 1.62 19.37 1.20
N TYR A 176 0.65 19.30 2.12
CA TYR A 176 -0.42 18.30 2.02
C TYR A 176 -1.30 18.55 0.80
N GLU A 177 -1.52 17.49 0.04
CA GLU A 177 -2.39 17.46 -1.13
C GLU A 177 -3.46 16.38 -0.93
N LEU A 178 -4.70 16.76 -1.21
CA LEU A 178 -5.82 15.84 -1.29
C LEU A 178 -6.64 16.17 -2.53
N TYR A 179 -6.78 15.18 -3.40
CA TYR A 179 -7.65 15.28 -4.56
C TYR A 179 -8.29 13.94 -4.90
N ARG A 180 -9.31 13.99 -5.76
CA ARG A 180 -9.93 12.81 -6.35
C ARG A 180 -9.95 12.90 -7.87
N THR A 181 -10.22 11.80 -8.53
CA THR A 181 -10.53 11.78 -9.96
C THR A 181 -11.63 10.76 -10.17
N ILE A 182 -12.75 11.17 -10.76
CA ILE A 182 -13.91 10.30 -10.99
C ILE A 182 -14.04 10.09 -12.49
N GLU A 183 -13.74 8.87 -12.93
CA GLU A 183 -13.96 8.38 -14.29
C GLU A 183 -15.09 7.35 -14.28
N LYS A 184 -15.61 7.02 -15.47
CA LYS A 184 -16.77 6.13 -15.62
C LYS A 184 -16.60 4.76 -14.92
N GLU A 185 -15.38 4.23 -14.89
CA GLU A 185 -15.08 2.87 -14.42
C GLU A 185 -14.05 2.83 -13.28
N LYS A 186 -13.66 4.01 -12.79
CA LYS A 186 -12.55 4.14 -11.83
C LYS A 186 -12.67 5.47 -11.09
N THR A 187 -12.59 5.41 -9.77
CA THR A 187 -12.29 6.58 -8.94
C THR A 187 -10.88 6.45 -8.40
N SER A 188 -10.10 7.54 -8.42
CA SER A 188 -8.86 7.66 -7.65
C SER A 188 -9.05 8.67 -6.53
N ILE A 189 -8.48 8.40 -5.35
CA ILE A 189 -8.39 9.33 -4.23
C ILE A 189 -6.94 9.33 -3.77
N VAL A 190 -6.31 10.50 -3.77
CA VAL A 190 -4.91 10.65 -3.39
C VAL A 190 -4.82 11.55 -2.18
N LEU A 191 -4.17 11.06 -1.13
CA LEU A 191 -3.64 11.85 -0.02
C LEU A 191 -2.11 11.79 -0.10
N SER A 192 -1.45 12.93 -0.14
CA SER A 192 0.01 13.00 -0.13
C SER A 192 0.53 14.22 0.61
N HIS A 193 1.80 14.18 0.96
CA HIS A 193 2.55 15.33 1.43
C HIS A 193 4.03 15.17 1.08
N TYR A 194 4.77 16.26 1.10
CA TYR A 194 6.21 16.23 0.88
C TYR A 194 6.93 17.34 1.64
N ILE A 195 8.19 17.07 1.96
CA ILE A 195 9.10 18.00 2.63
C ILE A 195 10.41 18.08 1.86
N TYR A 196 10.94 19.30 1.77
CA TYR A 196 12.25 19.60 1.17
C TYR A 196 13.38 19.36 2.15
#